data_AF-A0A3C0Y038-F1
#
_entry.id   AF-A0A3C0Y038-F1
#
_cell.length_a   1.000
_cell.length_b   1.000
_cell.length_c   1.000
_cell.angle_alpha   90.00
_cell.angle_beta   90.00
_cell.angle_gamma   90.00
#
_symmetry.space_group_name_H-M   'P 1'
#
loop_
_entity.id
_entity.type
_entity.pdbx_description
1 polymer ?
#
loop_
_entity_poly.entity_id
_entity_poly.type
_entity_poly.pdbx_seq_one_letter_code
_entity_poly.pdbx_strand_id
1 'polypeptide(L)' 'MDTDSRGYGKLYLCPTPIGNLGDITERTLNTLRSVDIIAAEDTRNTLRLLNHFDIKSPMTSYHEHNKY' A
#
# COMPACT_ATOMS: atom_id res chain seq x y z
N MET A 1 17.25 26.12 -7.76
CA MET A 1 17.00 25.94 -6.33
C MET A 1 15.49 25.86 -6.19
N ASP A 2 14.97 24.65 -6.11
CA ASP A 2 13.52 24.41 -6.07
C ASP A 2 12.96 24.89 -4.73
N THR A 3 12.20 25.98 -4.80
CA THR A 3 11.50 26.61 -3.69
C THR A 3 10.13 25.94 -3.51
N ASP A 4 10.09 24.75 -2.93
CA ASP A 4 8.89 24.22 -2.27
C ASP A 4 9.28 23.24 -1.15
N SER A 5 9.55 23.78 0.03
CA SER A 5 9.93 23.03 1.23
C SER A 5 8.74 22.75 2.16
N ARG A 6 7.55 22.54 1.60
CA ARG A 6 6.45 21.84 2.30
C ARG A 6 6.20 20.52 1.58
N GLY A 7 6.86 19.46 2.03
CA GLY A 7 6.68 18.12 1.44
C GLY A 7 5.23 17.68 1.60
N TYR A 8 4.43 17.78 0.54
CA TYR A 8 3.09 17.22 0.51
C TYR A 8 3.15 15.69 0.58
N GLY A 9 2.24 15.08 1.33
CA GLY A 9 2.06 13.62 1.32
C GLY A 9 1.68 13.12 -0.06
N LYS A 10 2.12 11.91 -0.41
CA LYS A 10 1.78 11.25 -1.68
C LYS A 10 0.87 10.06 -1.43
N LEU A 11 -0.21 9.99 -2.21
CA LEU A 11 -1.10 8.83 -2.25
C LEU A 11 -0.74 7.97 -3.47
N TYR A 12 -0.48 6.69 -3.26
CA TYR A 12 -0.25 5.72 -4.32
C TYR A 12 -1.41 4.73 -4.38
N LEU A 13 -2.03 4.61 -5.56
CA LEU A 13 -3.01 3.57 -5.83
C LEU A 13 -2.27 2.34 -6.36
N CYS A 14 -2.23 1.29 -5.53
CA CYS A 14 -1.49 0.07 -5.79
C CYS A 14 -2.46 -1.05 -6.19
N PRO A 15 -2.52 -1.47 -7.46
CA PRO A 15 -3.33 -2.62 -7.84
C PRO A 15 -2.77 -3.91 -7.22
N THR A 16 -3.64 -4.74 -6.68
CA THR A 16 -3.32 -6.07 -6.14
C THR A 16 -3.74 -7.17 -7.12
N PRO A 17 -3.06 -8.31 -7.16
CA PRO A 17 -3.47 -9.43 -8.00
C PRO A 17 -4.87 -9.96 -7.66
N ILE A 18 -5.59 -10.45 -8.66
CA ILE A 18 -6.96 -11.01 -8.52
C ILE A 18 -6.99 -12.54 -8.43
N GLY A 19 -5.83 -13.19 -8.32
CA GLY A 19 -5.73 -14.65 -8.17
C GLY A 19 -4.32 -15.21 -8.32
N ASN A 20 -3.49 -14.63 -9.19
CA ASN A 20 -2.11 -15.06 -9.38
C ASN A 20 -1.12 -14.04 -8.79
N LEU A 21 -0.39 -14.42 -7.75
CA LEU A 21 0.58 -13.53 -7.09
C LEU A 21 1.67 -13.01 -8.04
N GLY A 22 1.98 -13.74 -9.12
CA GLY A 22 2.95 -13.32 -10.13
C GLY A 22 2.52 -12.11 -10.97
N ASP A 23 1.24 -11.72 -10.93
CA ASP A 23 0.73 -10.57 -11.69
C ASP A 23 1.05 -9.23 -11.01
N ILE A 24 1.62 -9.24 -9.80
CA ILE A 24 2.01 -8.00 -9.11
C ILE A 24 3.22 -7.37 -9.80
N THR A 25 3.17 -6.05 -9.96
CA THR A 25 4.30 -5.32 -10.56
C THR A 25 5.41 -5.05 -9.53
N GLU A 26 6.66 -5.06 -9.99
CA GLU A 26 7.82 -4.66 -9.15
C GLU A 26 7.64 -3.26 -8.55
N ARG A 27 7.03 -2.34 -9.32
CA ARG A 27 6.75 -0.98 -8.85
C ARG A 27 5.77 -0.98 -7.68
N THR A 28 4.74 -1.83 -7.72
CA THR A 28 3.80 -1.99 -6.59
C THR A 28 4.55 -2.49 -5.35
N LEU A 29 5.37 -3.54 -5.50
CA LEU A 29 6.15 -4.10 -4.39
C LEU A 29 7.08 -3.04 -3.76
N ASN A 30 7.80 -2.28 -4.60
CA ASN A 30 8.71 -1.24 -4.12
C ASN A 30 7.96 -0.08 -3.46
N THR A 31 6.77 0.25 -3.95
CA THR A 31 5.92 1.27 -3.34
C THR A 31 5.45 0.81 -1.97
N LEU A 32 4.89 -0.39 -1.87
CA LEU A 32 4.40 -0.94 -0.61
C LEU A 32 5.51 -1.07 0.44
N ARG A 33 6.77 -1.33 0.03
CA ARG A 33 7.94 -1.38 0.92
C ARG A 33 8.45 -0.02 1.39
N SER A 34 8.11 1.07 0.71
CA SER A 34 8.68 2.41 0.97
C SER A 34 7.72 3.40 1.62
N VAL A 35 6.42 3.12 1.63
CA VAL A 35 5.41 3.98 2.26
C VAL A 35 5.39 3.81 3.78
N ASP A 36 5.09 4.90 4.49
CA ASP A 36 4.96 4.90 5.95
C ASP A 36 3.73 4.10 6.43
N ILE A 37 2.69 4.01 5.60
CA ILE A 37 1.45 3.30 5.91
C ILE A 37 0.77 2.75 4.66
N ILE A 38 0.20 1.56 4.78
CA ILE A 38 -0.67 0.94 3.79
C ILE A 38 -2.11 1.00 4.31
N ALA A 39 -2.99 1.69 3.57
CA ALA A 39 -4.43 1.63 3.82
C ALA A 39 -5.03 0.50 2.95
N ALA A 40 -5.64 -0.49 3.58
CA ALA A 40 -6.19 -1.66 2.89
C ALA A 40 -7.69 -1.79 3.15
N GLU A 41 -8.47 -2.03 2.09
CA GLU A 41 -9.88 -2.41 2.22
C GLU A 41 -9.98 -3.73 2.96
N ASP A 42 -9.58 -4.85 2.35
CA ASP A 42 -9.49 -6.13 3.06
C ASP A 42 -8.10 -6.35 3.64
N THR A 43 -7.96 -6.07 4.94
CA THR A 43 -6.71 -6.28 5.68
C THR A 43 -6.26 -7.74 5.75
N ARG A 44 -7.17 -8.73 5.68
CA ARG A 44 -6.80 -10.15 5.76
C ARG A 44 -6.14 -10.61 4.47
N ASN A 45 -6.73 -10.25 3.33
CA ASN A 45 -6.17 -10.55 2.02
C ASN A 45 -4.87 -9.78 1.79
N THR A 46 -4.83 -8.50 2.18
CA THR A 46 -3.62 -7.69 2.07
C THR A 46 -2.50 -8.24 2.95
N LEU A 47 -2.77 -8.67 4.19
CA LEU A 47 -1.75 -9.28 5.05
C LEU A 47 -1.12 -10.53 4.43
N ARG A 48 -1.91 -11.39 3.76
CA ARG A 48 -1.37 -12.56 3.05
C ARG A 48 -0.43 -12.17 1.91
N LEU A 49 -0.80 -11.15 1.15
CA LEU A 49 0.02 -10.59 0.08
C LEU A 49 1.35 -10.04 0.63
N LEU A 50 1.28 -9.21 1.68
CA LEU A 50 2.46 -8.61 2.29
C LEU A 50 3.40 -9.68 2.86
N ASN A 51 2.86 -10.69 3.55
CA ASN A 51 3.64 -11.81 4.08
C ASN A 51 4.34 -12.61 2.96
N HIS A 52 3.66 -12.85 1.84
CA HIS A 52 4.25 -13.58 0.71
C HIS A 52 5.49 -12.86 0.12
N PHE A 53 5.48 -11.52 0.14
CA PHE A 53 6.58 -10.70 -0.41
C PHE A 53 7.53 -10.12 0.65
N ASP A 54 7.42 -10.59 1.90
CA ASP A 54 8.15 -10.11 3.10
C ASP A 54 8.11 -8.57 3.26
N ILE A 55 6.92 -8.00 3.08
CA ILE A 55 6.68 -6.55 3.25
C ILE A 55 6.21 -6.28 4.68
N LYS A 56 6.92 -5.41 5.38
CA LYS A 56 6.72 -5.13 6.82
C LYS A 56 6.11 -3.76 7.12
N SER A 57 5.76 -3.01 6.09
CA SER A 57 5.18 -1.68 6.24
C SER A 57 3.88 -1.75 7.06
N PRO A 58 3.64 -0.81 7.99
CA PRO A 58 2.43 -0.79 8.79
C PRO A 58 1.17 -0.75 7.91
N MET A 59 0.13 -1.48 8.32
CA MET A 59 -1.14 -1.52 7.62
C MET A 59 -2.28 -1.09 8.53
N THR A 60 -3.20 -0.27 8.00
CA THR A 60 -4.46 0.10 8.63
C THR A 60 -5.62 -0.35 7.76
N SER A 61 -6.77 -0.66 8.37
CA SER A 61 -8.01 -0.87 7.62
C SER A 61 -8.54 0.44 7.07
N TYR A 62 -9.09 0.39 5.86
CA TYR A 62 -9.85 1.45 5.23
C TYR A 62 -11.19 0.87 4.79
N HIS A 63 -12.21 1.03 5.63
CA HIS A 63 -13.57 0.62 5.32
C HIS A 63 -14.50 1.83 5.38
N GLU A 64 -15.54 1.85 4.54
CA GLU A 64 -16.58 2.90 4.54
C GLU A 64 -17.33 3.07 5.88
N HIS A 65 -17.09 2.21 6.87
CA HIS A 65 -17.61 2.35 8.22
C HIS A 65 -16.88 3.40 9.09
N ASN A 66 -15.92 4.16 8.53
CA ASN A 66 -15.23 5.25 9.22
C ASN A 66 -15.47 6.61 8.53
N LYS A 67 -16.71 6.86 8.06
CA LYS A 67 -17.12 8.15 7.48
C LYS A 67 -17.62 9.18 8.51
N TYR A 68 -17.72 8.86 9.81
CA TYR A 68 -18.13 9.79 10.87
C TYR A 68 -17.45 9.48 12.19
#